data_AF-A0AA86P683-F1
#
_entry.id   AF-A0AA86P683-F1
#
_cell.length_a   1.000
_cell.length_b   1.000
_cell.length_c   1.000
_cell.angle_alpha   90.00
_cell.angle_beta   90.00
_cell.angle_gamma   90.00
#
_symmetry.space_group_name_H-M   'P 1'
#
loop_
_entity.id
_entity.type
_entity.pdbx_description
1 polymer ?
#
loop_
_entity_poly.entity_id
_entity_poly.type
_entity_poly.pdbx_seq_one_letter_code
_entity_poly.pdbx_strand_id
1 'polypeptide(L)'
;MHFSSVIDLHPLQHLYKLESISAQSTRIMDVSPLSNLTQLNDLMFENNRIINIEPLMHHKNFSKYEFSDQRIQTPYELKFYTKILKVHSSHKQMRKVLYQNEKFRTSLTQKKERYSVILKKQIQNIHTQLELLAQFIQNYTSQQ
;
A
#
# COMPACT_ATOMS: atom_id res chain seq x y z
N MET A 1 25.33 0.69 0.77
CA MET A 1 24.77 1.48 1.88
C MET A 1 23.51 2.18 1.40
N HIS A 2 22.31 1.86 1.93
CA HIS A 2 21.10 2.70 1.81
C HIS A 2 20.07 2.29 2.89
N PHE A 3 20.38 2.52 4.16
CA PHE A 3 19.36 2.55 5.21
C PHE A 3 18.69 3.92 5.15
N SER A 4 17.67 4.10 4.31
CA SER A 4 16.83 5.30 4.41
C SER A 4 15.90 5.09 5.60
N SER A 5 16.33 5.61 6.75
CA SER A 5 15.73 5.47 8.06
C SER A 5 14.26 5.87 8.03
N VAL A 6 13.42 5.09 8.71
CA VAL A 6 12.06 5.53 9.07
C VAL A 6 12.21 6.77 9.96
N ILE A 7 11.46 7.83 9.69
CA ILE A 7 11.42 8.99 10.57
C ILE A 7 10.44 8.71 11.71
N ASP A 8 10.97 8.77 12.93
CA ASP A 8 10.18 8.76 14.16
C ASP A 8 9.72 10.17 14.51
N LEU A 9 8.42 10.34 14.72
CA LEU A 9 7.79 11.62 15.07
C LEU A 9 7.65 11.82 16.59
N HIS A 10 8.00 10.84 17.44
CA HIS A 10 7.94 10.98 18.91
C HIS A 10 8.63 12.23 19.45
N PRO A 11 9.79 12.68 18.93
CA PRO A 11 10.40 13.92 19.40
C PRO A 11 9.52 15.17 19.26
N LEU A 12 8.51 15.14 18.37
CA LEU A 12 7.62 16.27 18.11
C LEU A 12 6.42 16.34 19.07
N GLN A 13 6.15 15.28 19.85
CA GLN A 13 4.89 15.13 20.60
C GLN A 13 4.61 16.23 21.64
N HIS A 14 5.65 16.94 22.07
CA HIS A 14 5.55 18.02 23.07
C HIS A 14 5.67 19.42 22.46
N LEU A 15 5.76 19.54 21.13
CA LEU A 15 5.85 20.82 20.44
C LEU A 15 4.45 21.42 20.26
N TYR A 16 3.76 21.73 21.35
CA TYR A 16 2.34 22.16 21.33
C TYR A 16 2.07 23.45 20.54
N LYS A 17 3.12 24.22 20.23
CA LYS A 17 3.07 25.42 19.39
C LYS A 17 3.42 25.16 17.93
N LEU A 18 3.62 23.90 17.54
CA LEU A 18 3.97 23.54 16.18
C LEU A 18 2.76 23.76 15.26
N GLU A 19 2.94 24.63 14.28
CA GLU A 19 1.87 25.02 13.35
C GLU A 19 1.98 24.32 12.00
N SER A 20 3.20 23.95 11.59
CA SER A 20 3.43 23.28 10.31
C SER A 20 4.45 22.15 10.40
N ILE A 21 4.21 21.09 9.63
CA ILE A 21 5.16 20.00 9.41
C ILE A 21 5.16 19.64 7.93
N SER A 22 6.35 19.62 7.33
CA SER A 22 6.57 19.04 6.01
C SER A 22 7.63 17.96 6.08
N ALA A 23 7.27 16.74 5.71
CA ALA A 23 8.19 15.61 5.70
C ALA A 23 7.84 14.64 4.57
N GLN A 24 8.05 15.06 3.33
CA GLN A 24 7.74 14.28 2.14
C GLN A 24 8.80 13.20 1.88
N SER A 25 8.40 12.01 1.39
CA SER A 25 9.31 10.93 1.00
C SER A 25 10.20 10.37 2.14
N THR A 26 9.74 10.45 3.39
CA THR A 26 10.54 10.12 4.57
C THR A 26 10.20 8.77 5.23
N ARG A 27 9.29 8.00 4.61
CA ARG A 27 8.84 6.68 5.10
C ARG A 27 8.20 6.72 6.50
N ILE A 28 7.57 7.83 6.87
CA ILE A 28 6.74 7.92 8.08
C ILE A 28 5.62 6.89 7.98
N MET A 29 5.40 6.17 9.08
CA MET A 29 4.35 5.14 9.19
C MET A 29 3.32 5.47 10.27
N ASP A 30 3.77 6.11 11.35
CA ASP A 30 2.95 6.45 12.50
C ASP A 30 2.90 7.96 12.70
N VAL A 31 1.69 8.49 12.84
CA VAL A 31 1.40 9.90 13.12
C VAL A 31 0.74 10.10 14.48
N SER A 32 0.60 9.03 15.28
CA SER A 32 0.07 9.09 16.65
C SER A 32 0.77 10.13 17.55
N PRO A 33 2.10 10.39 17.41
CA PRO A 33 2.75 11.42 18.23
C PRO A 33 2.24 12.84 17.99
N LEU A 34 1.56 13.10 16.86
CA LEU A 34 1.07 14.43 16.52
C LEU A 34 -0.36 14.70 17.04
N SER A 35 -1.02 13.70 17.64
CA SER A 35 -2.44 13.74 18.03
C SER A 35 -2.81 14.87 19.00
N ASN A 36 -1.86 15.30 19.83
CA ASN A 36 -2.06 16.37 20.81
C ASN A 36 -1.61 17.74 20.30
N LEU A 37 -1.12 17.85 19.06
CA LEU A 37 -0.61 19.09 18.48
C LEU A 37 -1.74 19.90 17.83
N THR A 38 -2.62 20.44 18.69
CA THR A 38 -3.86 21.11 18.26
C THR A 38 -3.65 22.39 17.45
N GLN A 39 -2.45 22.95 17.48
CA GLN A 39 -2.07 24.15 16.73
C GLN A 39 -1.61 23.85 15.29
N LEU A 40 -1.52 22.57 14.89
CA LEU A 40 -1.15 22.20 13.53
C LEU A 40 -2.19 22.70 12.52
N ASN A 41 -1.74 23.62 11.67
CA ASN A 41 -2.50 24.20 10.58
C ASN A 41 -2.17 23.54 9.24
N ASP A 42 -0.89 23.20 9.04
CA ASP A 42 -0.37 22.70 7.76
C ASP A 42 0.45 21.43 7.95
N LEU A 43 0.08 20.36 7.25
CA LEU A 43 0.75 19.07 7.37
C LEU A 43 0.89 18.43 5.99
N MET A 44 2.13 18.21 5.56
CA MET A 44 2.48 17.66 4.25
C MET A 44 3.32 16.38 4.41
N PHE A 45 2.70 15.22 4.18
CA PHE A 45 3.35 13.91 4.26
C PHE A 45 3.24 13.11 2.96
N GLU A 46 3.33 13.77 1.82
CA GLU A 46 3.36 13.12 0.51
C GLU A 46 4.46 12.03 0.41
N ASN A 47 4.16 10.93 -0.29
CA ASN A 47 5.10 9.84 -0.56
C ASN A 47 5.66 9.16 0.71
N ASN A 48 4.84 9.06 1.76
CA ASN A 48 5.17 8.32 2.98
C ASN A 48 4.53 6.93 2.99
N ARG A 49 4.39 6.32 4.16
CA ARG A 49 3.82 4.98 4.38
C ARG A 49 2.80 5.01 5.52
N ILE A 50 2.09 6.13 5.69
CA ILE A 50 1.15 6.32 6.78
C ILE A 50 -0.09 5.47 6.51
N ILE A 51 -0.38 4.55 7.43
CA ILE A 51 -1.49 3.60 7.32
C ILE A 51 -2.70 3.98 8.18
N ASN A 52 -2.50 4.81 9.20
CA ASN A 52 -3.54 5.26 10.11
C ASN A 52 -3.42 6.78 10.33
N ILE A 53 -4.47 7.51 10.00
CA ILE A 53 -4.58 8.96 10.21
C ILE A 53 -5.65 9.31 11.25
N GLU A 54 -6.30 8.31 11.85
CA GLU A 54 -7.29 8.50 12.92
C GLU A 54 -6.82 9.46 14.02
N PRO A 55 -5.55 9.40 14.50
CA PRO A 55 -5.07 10.30 15.55
C PRO A 55 -5.12 11.80 15.19
N LEU A 56 -5.24 12.14 13.89
CA LEU A 56 -5.23 13.52 13.41
C LEU A 56 -6.64 14.04 13.06
N MET A 57 -7.66 13.17 13.01
CA MET A 57 -9.00 13.55 12.57
C MET A 57 -9.69 14.53 13.52
N HIS A 58 -9.20 14.62 14.76
CA HIS A 58 -9.71 15.55 15.78
C HIS A 58 -9.20 16.98 15.57
N HIS A 59 -8.20 17.19 14.72
CA HIS A 59 -7.63 18.50 14.47
C HIS A 59 -8.60 19.37 13.69
N LYS A 60 -8.80 20.62 14.15
CA LYS A 60 -9.70 21.59 13.52
C LYS A 60 -9.37 21.85 12.05
N ASN A 61 -8.10 21.71 11.66
CA ASN A 61 -7.60 22.00 10.32
C ASN A 61 -7.37 20.75 9.47
N PHE A 62 -7.86 19.58 9.87
CA PHE A 62 -7.60 18.31 9.17
C PHE A 62 -7.90 18.37 7.66
N SER A 63 -8.87 19.19 7.24
CA SER A 63 -9.20 19.41 5.83
C SER A 63 -8.07 20.00 4.97
N LYS A 64 -7.03 20.57 5.59
CA LYS A 64 -5.87 21.16 4.91
C LYS A 64 -4.69 20.18 4.79
N TYR A 65 -4.76 19.02 5.44
CA TYR A 65 -3.63 18.10 5.50
C TYR A 65 -3.52 17.27 4.22
N GLU A 66 -2.29 17.07 3.76
CA GLU A 66 -1.98 16.36 2.53
C GLU A 66 -1.23 15.04 2.80
N PHE A 67 -1.87 13.94 2.44
CA PHE A 67 -1.36 12.57 2.58
C PHE A 67 -1.30 11.85 1.22
N SER A 68 -1.03 12.57 0.13
CA SER A 68 -0.93 11.98 -1.21
C SER A 68 0.16 10.89 -1.28
N ASP A 69 -0.04 9.92 -2.18
CA ASP A 69 0.95 8.88 -2.51
C ASP A 69 1.53 8.08 -1.33
N GLN A 70 0.71 7.72 -0.33
CA GLN A 70 1.14 6.78 0.70
C GLN A 70 1.42 5.40 0.08
N ARG A 71 2.67 4.95 0.17
CA ARG A 71 3.12 3.64 -0.30
C ARG A 71 2.69 2.56 0.71
N ILE A 72 1.59 1.86 0.42
CA ILE A 72 1.13 0.70 1.21
C ILE A 72 2.13 -0.45 1.07
N GLN A 73 2.61 -1.01 2.20
CA GLN A 73 3.42 -2.23 2.21
C GLN A 73 2.55 -3.44 2.56
N THR A 74 2.18 -4.18 1.52
CA THR A 74 1.81 -5.61 1.55
C THR A 74 0.35 -5.99 1.92
N PRO A 75 -0.10 -7.21 1.54
CA PRO A 75 -1.51 -7.65 1.64
C PRO A 75 -2.09 -7.79 3.05
N TYR A 76 -1.27 -7.75 4.11
CA TYR A 76 -1.74 -7.95 5.50
C TYR A 76 -2.55 -6.77 6.04
N GLU A 77 -2.33 -5.56 5.53
CA GLU A 77 -2.99 -4.33 5.98
C GLU A 77 -4.46 -4.24 5.50
N LEU A 78 -4.81 -4.92 4.40
CA LEU A 78 -6.18 -4.95 3.84
C LEU A 78 -7.23 -5.55 4.81
N LYS A 79 -6.82 -6.43 5.74
CA LYS A 79 -7.72 -7.02 6.74
C LYS A 79 -8.22 -5.99 7.76
N PHE A 80 -7.41 -4.99 8.12
CA PHE A 80 -7.82 -3.91 9.01
C PHE A 80 -8.72 -2.89 8.31
N TYR A 81 -8.40 -2.54 7.06
CA TYR A 81 -9.19 -1.60 6.25
C TYR A 81 -10.65 -2.05 6.04
N THR A 82 -10.91 -3.34 5.91
CA THR A 82 -12.29 -3.85 5.67
C THR A 82 -13.24 -3.71 6.88
N LYS A 83 -12.72 -3.61 8.11
CA LYS A 83 -13.56 -3.47 9.31
C LYS A 83 -14.01 -2.02 9.53
N ILE A 84 -13.15 -1.05 9.21
CA ILE A 84 -13.42 0.39 9.36
C ILE A 84 -14.46 0.89 8.33
N LEU A 85 -14.47 0.33 7.11
CA LEU A 85 -15.38 0.73 6.04
C LEU A 85 -16.86 0.40 6.29
N LYS A 86 -17.17 -0.61 7.12
CA LYS A 86 -18.56 -0.94 7.47
C LYS A 86 -19.20 0.07 8.44
N VAL A 87 -18.40 0.81 9.20
CA VAL A 87 -18.92 1.64 10.31
C VAL A 87 -19.26 3.06 9.87
N HIS A 88 -18.69 3.56 8.77
CA HIS A 88 -18.82 4.98 8.41
C HIS A 88 -19.09 5.22 6.90
N SER A 89 -20.30 4.89 6.47
CA SER A 89 -20.77 5.06 5.08
C SER A 89 -21.40 6.44 4.78
N SER A 90 -21.44 7.37 5.73
CA SER A 90 -22.14 8.66 5.60
C SER A 90 -21.26 9.87 5.22
N HIS A 91 -19.93 9.76 5.22
CA HIS A 91 -19.05 10.91 4.95
C HIS A 91 -18.66 11.05 3.47
N LYS A 92 -19.02 12.19 2.84
CA LYS A 92 -18.82 12.47 1.39
C LYS A 92 -17.36 12.32 0.93
N GLN A 93 -16.39 12.69 1.77
CA GLN A 93 -14.96 12.57 1.47
C GLN A 93 -14.47 11.11 1.51
N MET A 94 -15.04 10.26 2.39
CA MET A 94 -14.72 8.84 2.41
C MET A 94 -15.23 8.09 1.20
N ARG A 95 -16.31 8.52 0.55
CA ARG A 95 -16.75 7.94 -0.74
C ARG A 95 -15.69 8.05 -1.83
N LYS A 96 -14.92 9.13 -1.86
CA LYS A 96 -13.85 9.33 -2.85
C LYS A 96 -12.66 8.40 -2.57
N VAL A 97 -12.28 8.25 -1.31
CA VAL A 97 -11.23 7.31 -0.87
C VAL A 97 -11.66 5.86 -1.10
N LEU A 98 -12.92 5.53 -0.78
CA LEU A 98 -13.54 4.22 -1.06
C LEU A 98 -13.51 3.89 -2.55
N TYR A 99 -13.94 4.83 -3.40
CA TYR A 99 -13.95 4.65 -4.84
C TYR A 99 -12.55 4.44 -5.42
N GLN A 100 -11.57 5.22 -4.96
CA GLN A 100 -10.18 5.02 -5.37
C GLN A 100 -9.62 3.68 -4.88
N ASN A 101 -9.97 3.27 -3.65
CA ASN A 101 -9.60 1.97 -3.11
C ASN A 101 -10.22 0.82 -3.91
N GLU A 102 -11.50 0.88 -4.27
CA GLU A 102 -12.13 -0.14 -5.11
C GLU A 102 -11.50 -0.22 -6.50
N LYS A 103 -11.29 0.93 -7.16
CA LYS A 103 -10.61 0.99 -8.46
C LYS A 103 -9.20 0.39 -8.39
N PHE A 104 -8.47 0.67 -7.31
CA PHE A 104 -7.15 0.12 -7.07
C PHE A 104 -7.18 -1.39 -6.80
N ARG A 105 -8.16 -1.90 -6.03
CA ARG A 105 -8.36 -3.34 -5.81
C ARG A 105 -8.66 -4.08 -7.11
N THR A 106 -9.49 -3.52 -7.98
CA THR A 106 -9.78 -4.11 -9.30
C THR A 106 -8.51 -4.16 -10.15
N SER A 107 -7.72 -3.10 -10.17
CA SER A 107 -6.43 -3.07 -10.89
C SER A 107 -5.43 -4.10 -10.37
N LEU A 108 -5.29 -4.25 -9.05
CA LEU A 108 -4.43 -5.28 -8.45
C LEU A 108 -4.90 -6.70 -8.76
N THR A 109 -6.20 -6.93 -8.77
CA THR A 109 -6.79 -8.24 -9.09
C THR A 109 -6.52 -8.60 -10.55
N GLN A 110 -6.76 -7.67 -11.48
CA GLN A 110 -6.42 -7.86 -12.90
C GLN A 110 -4.93 -8.12 -13.11
N LYS A 111 -4.06 -7.40 -12.40
CA LYS A 111 -2.61 -7.61 -12.51
C LYS A 111 -2.22 -9.01 -12.02
N LYS A 112 -2.78 -9.48 -10.90
CA LYS A 112 -2.59 -10.85 -10.39
C LYS A 112 -3.09 -11.91 -11.37
N GLU A 113 -4.27 -11.73 -11.94
CA GLU A 113 -4.80 -12.66 -12.96
C GLU A 113 -3.90 -12.71 -14.20
N ARG A 114 -3.44 -11.55 -14.68
CA ARG A 114 -2.51 -11.49 -15.82
C ARG A 114 -1.21 -12.23 -15.54
N TYR A 115 -0.62 -12.07 -14.35
CA TYR A 115 0.55 -12.83 -13.94
C TYR A 115 0.26 -14.34 -13.83
N SER A 116 -0.89 -14.72 -13.28
CA SER A 116 -1.31 -16.12 -13.19
C SER A 116 -1.44 -16.77 -14.58
N VAL A 117 -2.04 -16.06 -15.55
CA VAL A 117 -2.16 -16.54 -16.93
C VAL A 117 -0.80 -16.71 -17.60
N ILE A 118 0.12 -15.76 -17.40
CA ILE A 118 1.48 -15.85 -17.95
C ILE A 118 2.22 -17.07 -17.36
N LEU A 119 2.17 -17.24 -16.03
CA LEU A 119 2.80 -18.39 -15.37
C LEU A 119 2.20 -19.72 -15.84
N LYS A 120 0.87 -19.82 -15.97
CA LYS A 120 0.22 -21.01 -16.52
C LYS A 120 0.70 -21.33 -17.94
N LYS A 121 0.84 -20.31 -18.81
CA LYS A 121 1.37 -20.49 -20.17
C LYS A 121 2.82 -20.95 -20.16
N GLN A 122 3.66 -20.40 -19.29
CA GLN A 122 5.06 -20.81 -19.15
C GLN A 122 5.18 -22.26 -18.68
N ILE A 123 4.39 -22.66 -17.67
CA ILE A 123 4.34 -24.04 -17.19
C ILE A 123 3.90 -24.99 -18.30
N GLN A 124 2.86 -24.64 -19.06
CA GLN A 124 2.40 -25.46 -20.18
C GLN A 124 3.49 -25.63 -21.24
N ASN A 125 4.22 -24.57 -21.58
CA ASN A 125 5.32 -24.62 -22.54
C ASN A 125 6.43 -25.58 -22.07
N ILE A 126 6.86 -25.45 -20.81
CA ILE A 126 7.86 -26.34 -20.21
C ILE A 126 7.37 -27.80 -20.25
N HIS A 127 6.11 -28.05 -19.92
CA HIS A 127 5.54 -29.39 -19.96
C HIS A 127 5.62 -30.01 -21.37
N THR A 128 5.21 -29.26 -22.40
CA THR A 128 5.29 -29.72 -23.80
C THR A 128 6.73 -29.96 -24.26
N GLN A 129 7.69 -29.15 -23.82
CA GLN A 129 9.11 -29.39 -24.12
C GLN A 129 9.63 -30.69 -23.49
N LEU A 130 9.23 -30.99 -22.25
CA LEU A 130 9.59 -32.23 -21.58
C LEU A 130 8.98 -33.47 -22.27
N GLU A 131 7.73 -33.38 -22.72
CA GLU A 131 7.07 -34.45 -23.49
C GLU A 131 7.82 -34.75 -24.81
N LEU A 132 8.20 -33.70 -25.55
CA LEU A 132 8.98 -33.84 -26.79
C LEU A 132 10.36 -34.49 -26.55
N LEU A 133 11.04 -34.09 -25.47
CA LEU A 133 12.30 -34.71 -25.07
C LEU A 133 12.13 -36.19 -24.70
N ALA A 134 11.07 -36.53 -23.96
CA ALA A 134 10.77 -37.91 -23.60
C ALA A 134 10.49 -38.78 -24.84
N GLN A 135 9.71 -38.28 -25.80
CA GLN A 135 9.47 -38.97 -27.08
C GLN A 135 10.76 -39.16 -27.88
N PHE A 136 11.63 -38.15 -27.93
CA PHE A 136 12.92 -38.26 -28.61
C PHE A 136 13.79 -39.37 -28.00
N ILE A 137 13.88 -39.43 -26.67
CA ILE A 137 14.63 -40.47 -25.94
C ILE A 137 14.04 -41.87 -26.20
N GLN A 138 12.71 -42.02 -26.16
CA GLN A 138 12.04 -43.29 -26.48
C GLN A 138 12.33 -43.75 -27.91
N ASN A 139 12.26 -42.85 -28.89
CA ASN A 139 12.54 -43.20 -30.29
C ASN A 139 14.00 -43.63 -30.48
N TYR A 140 14.96 -42.96 -29.82
CA TYR A 140 16.37 -43.31 -29.92
C TYR A 140 16.69 -44.67 -29.28
N THR A 141 16.07 -44.98 -28.14
CA THR A 141 16.23 -46.28 -27.45
C THR A 141 15.53 -47.43 -28.15
N SER A 142 14.52 -47.16 -28.99
CA SER A 142 13.82 -48.17 -29.81
C SER A 142 14.54 -48.50 -31.12
N GLN A 143 15.56 -47.71 -31.49
CA GLN A 143 16.36 -47.87 -32.72
C GLN A 143 17.74 -48.52 -32.47
N GLN A 144 18.06 -48.87 -31.23
CA GLN A 144 19.24 -49.66 -30.83
C GLN A 144 18.81 -51.05 -30.39
#